data_AF-A0A0G4EKR2-F1
#
_entry.id   AF-A0A0G4EKR2-F1
#
_cell.length_a   1.000
_cell.length_b   1.000
_cell.length_c   1.000
_cell.angle_alpha   90.00
_cell.angle_beta   90.00
_cell.angle_gamma   90.00
#
_symmetry.space_group_name_H-M   'P 1'
#
loop_
_entity.id
_entity.type
_entity.pdbx_description
1 polymer ?
#
loop_
_entity_poly.entity_id
_entity_poly.type
_entity_poly.pdbx_seq_one_letter_code
_entity_poly.pdbx_strand_id
1 'polypeptide(L)'
;MLVVGAVFLLLATLTGAQPDAETLVCAPDVCEHTVTGTGLANGDMLIAITKQEDCATLEAGSSVAWAIATGTAADGSFSVYSFNTPLTPGLYDLCWCAAGSGCNRLTQPENFSTAAGTLAVAEAVALRGVGDSTSSTEEPSTSEEPDISTSEGPVDEVSSSSEAPTSAETPSIPPQQVGSSTDDVGSTSEEPTTIDGLSTISPEPATSTEEPPAGDDGTDSSAFSGGPLHLLLLALTVLTLTQ
;
A
#
# COMPACT_ATOMS: atom_id res chain seq x y z
N MET A 1 -39.65 16.06 -32.28
CA MET A 1 -39.24 15.00 -31.33
C MET A 1 -37.76 15.20 -31.06
N LEU A 2 -37.41 15.61 -29.85
CA LEU A 2 -36.05 15.90 -29.43
C LEU A 2 -35.62 14.73 -28.55
N VAL A 3 -34.76 13.85 -29.07
CA VAL A 3 -34.25 12.70 -28.33
C VAL A 3 -33.13 13.22 -27.44
N VAL A 4 -33.45 13.46 -26.16
CA VAL A 4 -32.45 13.76 -25.14
C VAL A 4 -31.75 12.44 -24.81
N GLY A 5 -30.63 12.19 -25.48
CA GLY A 5 -29.77 11.04 -25.16
C GLY A 5 -29.13 11.26 -23.79
N ALA A 6 -29.48 10.42 -22.82
CA ALA A 6 -28.79 10.35 -21.55
C ALA A 6 -27.35 9.88 -21.81
N VAL A 7 -26.40 10.82 -21.76
CA VAL A 7 -24.98 10.49 -21.74
C VAL A 7 -24.71 9.86 -20.37
N PHE A 8 -24.72 8.53 -20.32
CA PHE A 8 -24.18 7.79 -19.18
C PHE A 8 -22.67 7.97 -19.21
N LEU A 9 -22.18 8.98 -18.49
CA LEU A 9 -20.79 9.07 -18.09
C LEU A 9 -20.50 7.84 -17.22
N LEU A 10 -19.85 6.85 -17.81
CA LEU A 10 -19.30 5.72 -17.08
C LEU A 10 -18.17 6.29 -16.20
N LEU A 11 -18.50 6.63 -14.96
CA LEU A 11 -17.51 6.98 -13.96
C LEU A 11 -16.69 5.72 -13.69
N ALA A 12 -15.53 5.63 -14.32
CA ALA A 12 -14.53 4.63 -13.94
C ALA A 12 -14.07 5.00 -12.54
N THR A 13 -14.53 4.26 -11.53
CA THR A 13 -13.99 4.35 -10.18
C THR A 13 -12.57 3.81 -10.22
N LEU A 14 -11.60 4.69 -9.98
CA LEU A 14 -10.20 4.30 -9.88
C LEU A 14 -10.03 3.54 -8.55
N THR A 15 -9.87 2.22 -8.63
CA THR A 15 -9.50 1.39 -7.49
C THR A 15 -8.09 1.74 -7.03
N GLY A 16 -7.92 1.95 -5.73
CA GLY A 16 -6.62 2.25 -5.15
C GLY A 16 -6.68 2.90 -3.78
N ALA A 17 -5.52 2.94 -3.14
CA ALA A 17 -5.27 3.76 -1.97
C ALA A 17 -5.46 5.25 -2.31
N GLN A 18 -6.12 5.98 -1.43
CA GLN A 18 -6.21 7.43 -1.50
C GLN A 18 -5.18 8.01 -0.52
N PRO A 19 -4.31 8.95 -0.96
CA PRO A 19 -3.38 9.59 -0.05
C PRO A 19 -4.17 10.51 0.89
N ASP A 20 -4.41 10.07 2.11
CA ASP A 20 -4.87 10.96 3.16
C ASP A 20 -3.68 11.78 3.65
N ALA A 21 -3.86 13.10 3.77
CA ALA A 21 -2.81 14.05 4.17
C ALA A 21 -2.43 13.93 5.67
N GLU A 22 -2.85 12.86 6.35
CA GLU A 22 -2.68 12.72 7.77
C GLU A 22 -1.28 12.19 8.10
N THR A 23 -0.47 13.04 8.70
CA THR A 23 0.86 12.67 9.18
C THR A 23 0.71 11.82 10.44
N LEU A 24 0.78 10.50 10.28
CA LEU A 24 0.72 9.58 11.41
C LEU A 24 2.08 9.51 12.12
N VAL A 25 2.09 9.50 13.46
CA VAL A 25 3.30 9.35 14.28
C VAL A 25 3.36 7.92 14.83
N CYS A 26 4.32 7.14 14.35
CA CYS A 26 4.55 5.78 14.84
C CYS A 26 5.62 5.68 15.92
N ALA A 27 5.44 4.75 16.86
CA ALA A 27 6.48 4.26 17.75
C ALA A 27 7.38 3.25 17.02
N PRO A 28 8.64 3.06 17.43
CA PRO A 28 9.60 2.20 16.70
C PRO A 28 9.23 0.71 16.68
N ASP A 29 8.47 0.23 17.66
CA ASP A 29 8.25 -1.21 17.86
C ASP A 29 6.96 -1.74 17.19
N VAL A 30 5.94 -0.90 17.04
CA VAL A 30 4.68 -1.24 16.36
C VAL A 30 4.17 0.00 15.63
N CYS A 31 4.16 -0.06 14.30
CA CYS A 31 3.61 0.98 13.44
C CYS A 31 2.46 0.38 12.64
N GLU A 32 1.23 0.65 13.10
CA GLU A 32 0.02 0.37 12.34
C GLU A 32 -0.43 1.65 11.63
N HIS A 33 -0.81 1.52 10.37
CA HIS A 33 -1.31 2.62 9.55
C HIS A 33 -2.59 2.19 8.85
N THR A 34 -3.61 3.03 8.89
CA THR A 34 -4.85 2.81 8.16
C THR A 34 -4.80 3.63 6.88
N VAL A 35 -4.97 2.96 5.74
CA VAL A 35 -5.12 3.62 4.44
C VAL A 35 -6.57 3.53 4.03
N THR A 36 -7.14 4.65 3.59
CA THR A 36 -8.48 4.68 2.98
C THR A 36 -8.37 4.61 1.46
N GLY A 37 -9.44 4.21 0.80
CA GLY A 37 -9.44 4.07 -0.65
C GLY A 37 -10.70 3.42 -1.18
N THR A 38 -10.61 2.89 -2.40
CA THR A 38 -11.68 2.05 -2.96
C THR A 38 -11.10 0.77 -3.50
N GLY A 39 -11.76 -0.35 -3.22
CA GLY A 39 -11.34 -1.68 -3.66
C GLY A 39 -10.01 -2.14 -3.06
N LEU A 40 -9.69 -1.67 -1.86
CA LEU A 40 -8.61 -2.25 -1.05
C LEU A 40 -8.96 -3.71 -0.71
N ALA A 41 -7.95 -4.57 -0.67
CA ALA A 41 -8.12 -5.99 -0.45
C ALA A 41 -7.06 -6.59 0.48
N ASN A 42 -7.40 -7.74 1.09
CA ASN A 42 -6.40 -8.51 1.81
C ASN A 42 -5.31 -9.00 0.86
N GLY A 43 -4.05 -8.83 1.28
CA GLY A 43 -2.88 -9.12 0.45
C GLY A 43 -2.34 -7.91 -0.30
N ASP A 44 -3.02 -6.76 -0.24
CA ASP A 44 -2.42 -5.49 -0.64
C ASP A 44 -1.16 -5.22 0.20
N MET A 45 -0.19 -4.57 -0.41
CA MET A 45 1.09 -4.28 0.22
C MET A 45 1.38 -2.78 0.18
N LEU A 46 1.98 -2.29 1.25
CA LEU A 46 2.61 -0.98 1.30
C LEU A 46 4.13 -1.12 1.38
N ILE A 47 4.84 -0.21 0.74
CA ILE A 47 6.26 0.04 1.02
C ILE A 47 6.44 1.48 1.47
N ALA A 48 7.39 1.67 2.37
CA ALA A 48 7.84 2.98 2.80
C ALA A 48 9.15 3.31 2.08
N ILE A 49 9.15 4.41 1.33
CA ILE A 49 10.33 4.98 0.70
C ILE A 49 10.69 6.29 1.38
N THR A 50 11.97 6.65 1.37
CA THR A 50 12.36 7.98 1.86
C THR A 50 11.80 9.04 0.90
N LYS A 51 11.44 10.22 1.42
CA LYS A 51 10.85 11.34 0.67
C LYS A 51 11.65 11.86 -0.56
N GLN A 52 12.81 11.29 -0.83
CA GLN A 52 13.65 11.63 -1.98
C GLN A 52 13.30 10.83 -3.24
N GLU A 53 12.40 9.86 -3.14
CA GLU A 53 11.98 8.98 -4.23
C GLU A 53 10.47 9.09 -4.46
N ASP A 54 10.04 8.92 -5.71
CA ASP A 54 8.63 8.89 -6.09
C ASP A 54 8.16 7.46 -6.31
N CYS A 55 6.91 7.16 -5.95
CA CYS A 55 6.30 5.86 -6.18
C CYS A 55 6.37 5.41 -7.67
N ALA A 56 6.32 6.36 -8.61
CA ALA A 56 6.38 6.09 -10.03
C ALA A 56 7.79 5.74 -10.56
N THR A 57 8.85 6.10 -9.82
CA THR A 57 10.25 5.91 -10.25
C THR A 57 11.05 5.07 -9.26
N LEU A 58 10.36 4.16 -8.58
CA LEU A 58 10.92 3.28 -7.57
C LEU A 58 11.95 2.32 -8.18
N GLU A 59 13.19 2.39 -7.69
CA GLU A 59 14.26 1.47 -8.07
C GLU A 59 14.27 0.23 -7.17
N ALA A 60 14.75 -0.89 -7.71
CA ALA A 60 14.83 -2.13 -6.96
C ALA A 60 15.77 -1.99 -5.75
N GLY A 61 15.22 -2.25 -4.55
CA GLY A 61 15.99 -2.21 -3.30
C GLY A 61 15.98 -0.87 -2.56
N SER A 62 15.32 0.17 -3.10
CA SER A 62 15.21 1.46 -2.41
C SER A 62 14.22 1.49 -1.23
N SER A 63 13.35 0.49 -1.11
CA SER A 63 12.39 0.41 -0.01
C SER A 63 13.08 0.22 1.34
N VAL A 64 12.73 1.06 2.34
CA VAL A 64 13.28 0.96 3.70
C VAL A 64 12.50 -0.06 4.52
N ALA A 65 11.18 -0.09 4.35
CA ALA A 65 10.30 -1.03 5.02
C ALA A 65 9.09 -1.40 4.15
N TRP A 66 8.36 -2.41 4.60
CA TRP A 66 7.17 -2.90 3.93
C TRP A 66 6.15 -3.38 4.96
N ALA A 67 4.89 -3.31 4.58
CA ALA A 67 3.76 -3.73 5.38
C ALA A 67 2.77 -4.52 4.53
N ILE A 68 2.07 -5.46 5.16
CA ILE A 68 0.95 -6.20 4.56
C ILE A 68 -0.33 -5.74 5.25
N ALA A 69 -1.43 -5.68 4.51
CA ALA A 69 -2.75 -5.52 5.07
C ALA A 69 -3.05 -6.62 6.12
N THR A 70 -3.23 -6.23 7.37
CA THR A 70 -3.62 -7.12 8.48
C THR A 70 -5.13 -7.21 8.65
N GLY A 71 -5.87 -6.23 8.13
CA GLY A 71 -7.33 -6.24 8.08
C GLY A 71 -7.86 -5.26 7.06
N THR A 72 -8.88 -5.66 6.31
CA THR A 72 -9.51 -4.82 5.29
C THR A 72 -11.01 -4.77 5.51
N ALA A 73 -11.61 -3.60 5.33
CA ALA A 73 -13.05 -3.43 5.38
C ALA A 73 -13.73 -4.29 4.30
N ALA A 74 -14.92 -4.83 4.60
CA ALA A 74 -15.65 -5.70 3.67
C ALA A 74 -16.05 -4.99 2.36
N ASP A 75 -16.18 -3.66 2.40
CA ASP A 75 -16.45 -2.81 1.24
C ASP A 75 -15.18 -2.29 0.55
N GLY A 76 -13.99 -2.63 1.07
CA GLY A 76 -12.70 -2.18 0.55
C GLY A 76 -12.46 -0.67 0.72
N SER A 77 -13.17 -0.01 1.66
CA SER A 77 -13.04 1.43 1.92
C SER A 77 -11.81 1.81 2.73
N PHE A 78 -11.31 0.89 3.57
CA PHE A 78 -10.06 1.06 4.30
C PHE A 78 -9.35 -0.27 4.53
N SER A 79 -8.04 -0.22 4.73
CA SER A 79 -7.21 -1.35 5.13
C SER A 79 -6.16 -0.92 6.16
N VAL A 80 -5.87 -1.79 7.13
CA VAL A 80 -4.90 -1.57 8.20
C VAL A 80 -3.64 -2.32 7.85
N TYR A 81 -2.49 -1.66 7.95
CA TYR A 81 -1.18 -2.18 7.58
C TYR A 81 -0.26 -2.16 8.79
N SER A 82 0.47 -3.25 9.02
CA SER A 82 1.50 -3.32 10.05
C SER A 82 2.87 -3.49 9.40
N PHE A 83 3.81 -2.60 9.72
CA PHE A 83 5.19 -2.71 9.25
C PHE A 83 5.92 -3.85 9.97
N ASN A 84 6.51 -4.76 9.20
CA ASN A 84 7.20 -5.94 9.74
C ASN A 84 8.65 -5.64 10.19
N THR A 85 9.15 -4.46 9.85
CA THR A 85 10.51 -4.02 10.17
C THR A 85 10.44 -2.65 10.84
N PRO A 86 11.16 -2.45 11.97
CA PRO A 86 11.26 -1.15 12.60
C PRO A 86 11.71 -0.08 11.61
N LEU A 87 11.00 1.04 11.58
CA LEU A 87 11.37 2.20 10.78
C LEU A 87 12.28 3.11 11.61
N THR A 88 13.31 3.68 10.97
CA THR A 88 14.09 4.74 11.60
C THR A 88 13.27 6.03 11.68
N PRO A 89 13.56 6.94 12.61
CA PRO A 89 12.91 8.25 12.65
C PRO A 89 13.10 9.02 11.33
N GLY A 90 12.02 9.59 10.79
CA GLY A 90 12.06 10.26 9.49
C GLY A 90 10.68 10.46 8.85
N LEU A 91 10.68 11.02 7.64
CA LEU A 91 9.51 11.14 6.78
C LEU A 91 9.61 10.16 5.62
N TYR A 92 8.54 9.42 5.40
CA TYR A 92 8.43 8.40 4.36
C TYR A 92 7.22 8.66 3.49
N ASP A 93 7.36 8.42 2.19
CA ASP A 93 6.22 8.32 1.29
C ASP A 93 5.80 6.84 1.24
N LEU A 94 4.49 6.62 1.27
CA LEU A 94 3.90 5.28 1.23
C LEU A 94 3.45 4.98 -0.19
N CYS A 95 3.88 3.84 -0.71
CA CYS A 95 3.52 3.38 -2.04
C CYS A 95 2.75 2.06 -1.95
N TRP A 96 1.63 1.97 -2.66
CA TRP A 96 0.70 0.86 -2.62
C TRP A 96 0.78 -0.02 -3.86
N CYS A 97 0.66 -1.32 -3.62
CA CYS A 97 0.51 -2.34 -4.66
C CYS A 97 -0.69 -3.24 -4.33
N ALA A 98 -1.56 -3.40 -5.34
CA ALA A 98 -2.76 -4.24 -5.24
C ALA A 98 -2.42 -5.74 -5.18
N ALA A 99 -3.14 -6.48 -4.34
CA ALA A 99 -3.06 -7.93 -4.27
C ALA A 99 -3.21 -8.57 -5.66
N GLY A 100 -2.30 -9.49 -5.99
CA GLY A 100 -2.33 -10.22 -7.27
C GLY A 100 -1.63 -9.53 -8.45
N SER A 101 -1.20 -8.27 -8.31
CA SER A 101 -0.42 -7.57 -9.36
C SER A 101 1.05 -8.00 -9.42
N GLY A 102 1.50 -8.88 -8.51
CA GLY A 102 2.92 -9.22 -8.36
C GLY A 102 3.64 -8.18 -7.51
N CYS A 103 3.18 -7.97 -6.28
CA CYS A 103 3.79 -7.02 -5.34
C CYS A 103 5.16 -7.54 -4.85
N ASN A 104 6.17 -7.43 -5.70
CA ASN A 104 7.54 -7.80 -5.38
C ASN A 104 8.45 -6.59 -5.54
N ARG A 105 8.79 -5.97 -4.41
CA ARG A 105 9.68 -4.79 -4.34
C ARG A 105 11.07 -4.98 -4.97
N LEU A 106 11.52 -6.22 -5.16
CA LEU A 106 12.86 -6.52 -5.69
C LEU A 106 12.83 -6.75 -7.20
N THR A 107 11.75 -7.37 -7.72
CA THR A 107 11.67 -7.75 -9.13
C THR A 107 10.69 -6.92 -9.94
N GLN A 108 9.72 -6.28 -9.28
CA GLN A 108 8.63 -5.53 -9.88
C GLN A 108 8.29 -4.26 -9.05
N PRO A 109 9.25 -3.36 -8.80
CA PRO A 109 9.00 -2.13 -8.05
C PRO A 109 7.96 -1.22 -8.73
N GLU A 110 7.79 -1.31 -10.05
CA GLU A 110 6.81 -0.53 -10.83
C GLU A 110 5.35 -0.77 -10.42
N ASN A 111 5.06 -1.91 -9.78
CA ASN A 111 3.73 -2.23 -9.26
C ASN A 111 3.35 -1.40 -8.02
N PHE A 112 4.31 -0.69 -7.41
CA PHE A 112 4.10 0.23 -6.30
C PHE A 112 3.96 1.69 -6.79
N SER A 113 3.43 1.91 -7.99
CA SER A 113 3.33 3.26 -8.58
C SER A 113 2.22 4.15 -7.99
N THR A 114 1.38 3.61 -7.10
CA THR A 114 0.27 4.37 -6.50
C THR A 114 0.67 4.94 -5.14
N ALA A 115 0.66 6.26 -5.01
CA ALA A 115 0.88 6.93 -3.73
C ALA A 115 -0.27 6.66 -2.75
N ALA A 116 0.08 6.25 -1.54
CA ALA A 116 -0.86 5.85 -0.49
C ALA A 116 -0.85 6.79 0.73
N GLY A 117 0.00 7.82 0.71
CA GLY A 117 0.10 8.82 1.78
C GLY A 117 1.54 9.05 2.24
N THR A 118 1.68 9.71 3.39
CA THR A 118 2.98 10.02 3.99
C THR A 118 3.00 9.59 5.45
N LEU A 119 4.10 9.00 5.91
CA LEU A 119 4.29 8.51 7.26
C LEU A 119 5.43 9.28 7.95
N ALA A 120 5.18 9.79 9.17
CA ALA A 120 6.23 10.37 10.00
C ALA A 120 6.56 9.45 11.17
N VAL A 121 7.81 9.01 11.24
CA VAL A 121 8.29 8.23 12.38
C VAL A 121 9.03 9.18 13.30
N ALA A 122 8.48 9.40 14.49
CA ALA A 122 9.16 10.22 15.48
C ALA A 122 10.32 9.44 16.09
N GLU A 123 11.37 10.15 16.48
CA GLU A 123 12.37 9.56 17.36
C GLU A 123 11.70 9.17 18.66
N ALA A 124 11.94 7.93 19.11
CA ALA A 124 11.51 7.53 20.43
C ALA A 124 12.19 8.45 21.42
N VAL A 125 11.48 9.49 21.85
CA VAL A 125 11.92 10.35 22.94
C VAL A 125 11.99 9.42 24.12
N ALA A 126 13.19 8.95 24.45
CA ALA A 126 13.42 8.18 25.65
C ALA A 126 12.95 9.09 26.78
N LEU A 127 11.73 8.83 27.27
CA LEU A 127 11.21 9.38 28.51
C LEU A 127 12.06 8.75 29.62
N ARG A 128 13.33 9.14 29.67
CA ARG A 128 14.20 8.96 30.82
C ARG A 128 13.48 9.66 31.94
N GLY A 129 12.92 8.85 32.83
CA GLY A 129 11.96 9.25 33.83
C GLY A 129 12.18 10.67 34.33
N VAL A 130 11.23 11.54 34.00
CA VAL A 130 10.84 12.56 34.97
C VAL A 130 10.14 11.77 36.07
N GLY A 131 10.97 11.25 36.98
CA GLY A 131 10.48 10.78 38.26
C GLY A 131 9.79 11.95 38.94
N ASP A 132 8.58 11.66 39.40
CA ASP A 132 7.91 12.34 40.49
C ASP A 132 7.59 13.83 40.27
N SER A 133 6.36 14.09 39.84
CA SER A 133 5.63 15.19 40.44
C SER A 133 4.22 14.68 40.67
N THR A 134 4.03 14.08 41.84
CA THR A 134 2.82 14.24 42.66
C THR A 134 1.77 15.16 42.01
N SER A 135 0.81 14.54 41.33
CA SER A 135 -0.42 15.16 40.88
C SER A 135 -1.15 15.69 42.11
N SER A 136 -0.95 16.98 42.39
CA SER A 136 -1.84 17.73 43.26
C SER A 136 -3.08 18.01 42.44
N THR A 137 -4.18 17.42 42.89
CA THR A 137 -5.55 17.74 42.49
C THR A 137 -5.78 19.24 42.72
N GLU A 138 -5.66 20.05 41.67
CA GLU A 138 -6.29 21.37 41.64
C GLU A 138 -7.53 21.26 40.77
N GLU A 139 -8.69 21.41 41.43
CA GLU A 139 -10.00 21.53 40.81
C GLU A 139 -10.03 22.75 39.88
N PRO A 140 -10.46 22.61 38.62
CA PRO A 140 -10.65 23.76 37.75
C PRO A 140 -11.90 24.53 38.21
N SER A 141 -11.65 25.70 38.78
CA SER A 141 -12.68 26.71 38.99
C SER A 141 -13.20 27.21 37.64
N THR A 142 -14.52 27.38 37.63
CA THR A 142 -15.38 27.94 36.59
C THR A 142 -14.96 29.32 36.09
N SER A 143 -15.59 29.71 34.98
CA SER A 143 -15.76 31.07 34.42
C SER A 143 -14.60 31.62 33.59
N GLU A 144 -14.79 31.76 32.27
CA GLU A 144 -15.46 32.89 31.60
C GLU A 144 -15.53 32.61 30.08
N GLU A 145 -16.70 32.86 29.48
CA GLU A 145 -16.92 32.90 28.04
C GLU A 145 -16.37 34.22 27.47
N PRO A 146 -15.59 34.19 26.37
CA PRO A 146 -15.48 35.34 25.49
C PRO A 146 -16.22 35.07 24.18
N ASP A 147 -17.34 35.77 24.01
CA ASP A 147 -17.94 36.10 22.71
C ASP A 147 -16.87 36.73 21.80
N ILE A 148 -16.55 36.09 20.67
CA ILE A 148 -15.85 36.77 19.58
C ILE A 148 -16.59 36.57 18.25
N SER A 149 -17.00 37.73 17.74
CA SER A 149 -17.75 38.00 16.53
C SER A 149 -17.18 37.36 15.26
N THR A 150 -18.12 36.79 14.52
CA THR A 150 -18.16 36.68 13.07
C THR A 150 -17.68 37.96 12.37
N SER A 151 -16.65 37.86 11.54
CA SER A 151 -16.34 38.84 10.50
C SER A 151 -16.26 38.12 9.16
N GLU A 152 -17.33 38.25 8.39
CA GLU A 152 -17.41 37.90 6.97
C GLU A 152 -16.52 38.87 6.17
N GLY A 153 -15.63 38.33 5.34
CA GLY A 153 -14.73 39.10 4.47
C GLY A 153 -14.56 38.39 3.12
N PRO A 154 -14.45 39.15 2.02
CA PRO A 154 -14.87 38.72 0.69
C PRO A 154 -13.86 37.83 -0.05
N VAL A 155 -14.44 37.00 -0.91
CA VAL A 155 -13.81 36.19 -1.96
C VAL A 155 -13.09 37.07 -2.97
N ASP A 156 -11.75 37.01 -3.01
CA ASP A 156 -10.98 37.52 -4.15
C ASP A 156 -10.74 36.36 -5.14
N GLU A 157 -11.43 36.46 -6.28
CA GLU A 157 -11.12 35.72 -7.50
C GLU A 157 -9.70 36.05 -7.97
N VAL A 158 -8.82 35.06 -8.05
CA VAL A 158 -7.56 35.21 -8.79
C VAL A 158 -7.48 34.15 -9.87
N SER A 159 -7.58 34.67 -11.09
CA SER A 159 -7.54 34.04 -12.39
C SER A 159 -6.48 32.95 -12.55
N SER A 160 -6.93 31.80 -13.04
CA SER A 160 -6.09 30.75 -13.63
C SER A 160 -5.53 31.24 -14.98
N SER A 161 -4.22 31.37 -15.07
CA SER A 161 -3.51 31.49 -16.35
C SER A 161 -3.16 30.10 -16.85
N SER A 162 -3.83 29.69 -17.93
CA SER A 162 -3.47 28.50 -18.70
C SER A 162 -2.20 28.79 -19.52
N GLU A 163 -1.10 28.12 -19.18
CA GLU A 163 0.06 28.03 -20.06
C GLU A 163 0.02 26.70 -20.81
N ALA A 164 0.07 26.79 -22.14
CA ALA A 164 0.04 25.66 -23.06
C ALA A 164 1.35 24.86 -23.02
N PRO A 165 1.32 23.52 -23.19
CA PRO A 165 2.55 22.75 -23.32
C PRO A 165 3.17 22.94 -24.71
N THR A 166 4.36 23.51 -24.73
CA THR A 166 5.24 23.65 -25.90
C THR A 166 5.69 22.27 -26.37
N SER A 167 5.58 22.04 -27.67
CA SER A 167 5.92 20.81 -28.35
C SER A 167 7.42 20.47 -28.32
N ALA A 168 7.70 19.19 -28.17
CA ALA A 168 8.67 18.38 -28.91
C ALA A 168 10.12 18.89 -29.04
N GLU A 169 11.04 18.22 -28.34
CA GLU A 169 12.34 17.84 -28.92
C GLU A 169 12.61 16.35 -28.65
N THR A 170 12.74 15.60 -29.75
CA THR A 170 13.16 14.20 -29.76
C THR A 170 14.69 14.15 -29.78
N PRO A 171 15.37 13.59 -28.77
CA PRO A 171 16.82 13.37 -28.86
C PRO A 171 17.08 12.19 -29.81
N SER A 172 17.83 12.46 -30.87
CA SER A 172 18.40 11.42 -31.75
C SER A 172 19.45 10.63 -30.97
N ILE A 173 19.16 9.35 -30.73
CA ILE A 173 20.10 8.39 -30.14
C ILE A 173 21.04 7.87 -31.26
N PRO A 174 22.37 7.93 -31.12
CA PRO A 174 23.30 7.35 -32.09
C PRO A 174 23.33 5.81 -32.00
N PRO A 175 23.60 5.10 -33.11
CA PRO A 175 23.66 3.65 -33.14
C PRO A 175 24.84 3.13 -32.31
N GLN A 176 24.57 2.40 -31.24
CA GLN A 176 25.61 1.68 -30.50
C GLN A 176 26.10 0.47 -31.30
N GLN A 177 27.43 0.39 -31.37
CA GLN A 177 28.16 -0.63 -32.10
C GLN A 177 28.05 -2.00 -31.44
N VAL A 178 27.86 -2.99 -32.29
CA VAL A 178 27.95 -4.42 -32.00
C VAL A 178 29.40 -4.76 -31.67
N GLY A 179 29.72 -4.87 -30.38
CA GLY A 179 30.97 -5.41 -29.86
C GLY A 179 30.80 -6.88 -29.51
N SER A 180 31.18 -7.75 -30.45
CA SER A 180 31.38 -9.18 -30.23
C SER A 180 32.76 -9.39 -29.61
N SER A 181 32.82 -9.90 -28.38
CA SER A 181 34.04 -10.48 -27.81
C SER A 181 33.66 -11.68 -26.95
N THR A 182 33.90 -12.84 -27.55
CA THR A 182 34.18 -14.15 -26.95
C THR A 182 35.42 -14.07 -26.05
N ASP A 183 35.33 -14.57 -24.82
CA ASP A 183 36.40 -15.16 -23.98
C ASP A 183 35.66 -15.83 -22.80
N ASP A 184 35.47 -17.15 -22.70
CA ASP A 184 36.41 -18.26 -22.48
C ASP A 184 37.11 -18.25 -21.11
N VAL A 185 37.11 -19.45 -20.51
CA VAL A 185 37.86 -19.95 -19.33
C VAL A 185 37.47 -19.48 -17.93
N GLY A 186 36.98 -20.43 -17.11
CA GLY A 186 37.05 -20.27 -15.64
C GLY A 186 36.21 -21.19 -14.76
N SER A 187 35.97 -22.46 -15.11
CA SER A 187 35.36 -23.42 -14.16
C SER A 187 36.35 -23.80 -13.07
N THR A 188 36.28 -23.16 -11.90
CA THR A 188 36.84 -23.70 -10.66
C THR A 188 35.74 -24.44 -9.91
N SER A 189 35.80 -25.78 -9.98
CA SER A 189 35.13 -26.66 -9.02
C SER A 189 35.71 -26.40 -7.64
N GLU A 190 34.90 -25.83 -6.76
CA GLU A 190 35.17 -25.85 -5.31
C GLU A 190 34.45 -27.06 -4.71
N GLU A 191 35.22 -27.89 -4.02
CA GLU A 191 34.77 -29.07 -3.29
C GLU A 191 33.71 -28.71 -2.22
N PRO A 192 32.63 -29.50 -2.08
CA PRO A 192 31.79 -29.42 -0.89
C PRO A 192 32.52 -30.02 0.31
N THR A 193 32.87 -29.18 1.28
CA THR A 193 33.34 -29.63 2.59
C THR A 193 32.15 -30.16 3.39
N THR A 194 32.10 -31.48 3.54
CA THR A 194 31.21 -32.19 4.46
C THR A 194 31.47 -31.73 5.89
N ILE A 195 30.52 -31.01 6.48
CA ILE A 195 30.50 -30.74 7.92
C ILE A 195 29.62 -31.81 8.56
N ASP A 196 30.25 -32.92 8.96
CA ASP A 196 29.67 -33.91 9.86
C ASP A 196 29.57 -33.30 11.26
N GLY A 197 28.34 -33.10 11.73
CA GLY A 197 28.07 -32.53 13.05
C GLY A 197 26.61 -32.70 13.47
N LEU A 198 25.97 -33.80 13.08
CA LEU A 198 24.59 -34.10 13.46
C LEU A 198 24.57 -34.69 14.86
N SER A 199 24.36 -33.84 15.87
CA SER A 199 23.94 -34.29 17.20
C SER A 199 22.49 -34.73 17.14
N THR A 200 22.29 -36.04 17.11
CA THR A 200 21.01 -36.73 17.27
C THR A 200 20.42 -36.38 18.65
N ILE A 201 19.46 -35.46 18.69
CA ILE A 201 18.61 -35.26 19.86
C ILE A 201 17.45 -36.24 19.73
N SER A 202 17.41 -37.21 20.65
CA SER A 202 16.38 -38.22 20.80
C SER A 202 15.01 -37.57 21.09
N PRO A 203 13.95 -37.83 20.30
CA PRO A 203 12.60 -37.46 20.71
C PRO A 203 12.09 -38.47 21.75
N GLU A 204 11.67 -37.95 22.91
CA GLU A 204 10.93 -38.70 23.92
C GLU A 204 9.51 -39.02 23.44
N PRO A 205 8.93 -40.18 23.80
CA PRO A 205 7.61 -40.58 23.37
C PRO A 205 6.47 -39.95 24.20
N ALA A 206 5.48 -39.46 23.45
CA ALA A 206 4.06 -39.27 23.72
C ALA A 206 3.51 -39.39 25.14
N THR A 207 2.69 -38.41 25.53
CA THR A 207 1.53 -38.65 26.41
C THR A 207 0.28 -38.00 25.83
N SER A 208 -0.78 -38.81 25.86
CA SER A 208 -2.14 -38.72 25.31
C SER A 208 -2.99 -37.55 25.84
N THR A 209 -4.15 -37.37 25.17
CA THR A 209 -5.42 -36.72 25.59
C THR A 209 -5.58 -35.34 24.93
N GLU A 210 -6.59 -35.04 24.12
CA GLU A 210 -8.02 -35.31 24.25
C GLU A 210 -8.73 -35.20 22.88
N GLU A 211 -9.75 -36.03 22.68
CA GLU A 211 -10.62 -36.10 21.51
C GLU A 211 -11.80 -35.13 21.66
N PRO A 212 -12.01 -34.15 20.75
CA PRO A 212 -13.30 -33.49 20.63
C PRO A 212 -14.18 -34.17 19.57
N PRO A 213 -15.50 -34.23 19.79
CA PRO A 213 -16.42 -35.05 19.00
C PRO A 213 -16.64 -34.50 17.59
N ALA A 214 -16.81 -35.45 16.67
CA ALA A 214 -17.27 -35.24 15.31
C ALA A 214 -18.64 -34.53 15.29
N GLY A 215 -18.65 -33.29 14.80
CA GLY A 215 -19.81 -32.61 14.27
C GLY A 215 -19.76 -32.67 12.75
N ASP A 216 -20.37 -33.73 12.23
CA ASP A 216 -20.80 -33.87 10.84
C ASP A 216 -21.95 -32.90 10.60
N ASP A 217 -21.79 -31.97 9.67
CA ASP A 217 -22.92 -31.36 8.95
C ASP A 217 -22.40 -30.96 7.57
N GLY A 218 -22.66 -31.86 6.62
CA GLY A 218 -22.43 -31.63 5.22
C GLY A 218 -23.18 -30.42 4.71
N THR A 219 -22.45 -29.53 4.04
CA THR A 219 -23.02 -28.67 3.01
C THR A 219 -22.16 -28.79 1.77
N ASP A 220 -22.58 -29.72 0.91
CA ASP A 220 -22.35 -29.66 -0.53
C ASP A 220 -22.77 -28.27 -1.04
N SER A 221 -21.79 -27.44 -1.39
CA SER A 221 -22.02 -26.28 -2.24
C SER A 221 -21.33 -26.53 -3.57
N SER A 222 -22.11 -27.18 -4.41
CA SER A 222 -21.91 -27.35 -5.83
C SER A 222 -21.71 -25.99 -6.52
N ALA A 223 -20.77 -25.96 -7.46
CA ALA A 223 -20.85 -25.24 -8.74
C ALA A 223 -21.85 -24.07 -8.84
N PHE A 224 -21.37 -22.84 -8.65
CA PHE A 224 -21.89 -21.65 -9.35
C PHE A 224 -20.86 -21.29 -10.42
N SER A 225 -20.99 -21.84 -11.63
CA SER A 225 -21.72 -21.21 -12.74
C SER A 225 -21.22 -19.79 -13.00
N GLY A 226 -20.43 -19.68 -14.07
CA GLY A 226 -20.02 -18.41 -14.67
C GLY A 226 -21.23 -17.51 -14.85
N GLY A 227 -21.23 -16.41 -14.10
CA GLY A 227 -22.26 -15.39 -14.15
C GLY A 227 -22.30 -14.62 -15.48
N PRO A 228 -23.40 -13.90 -15.75
CA PRO A 228 -23.82 -13.39 -17.06
C PRO A 228 -23.00 -12.21 -17.60
N LEU A 229 -21.81 -11.92 -17.05
CA LEU A 229 -20.99 -10.78 -17.45
C LEU A 229 -20.46 -10.89 -18.88
N HIS A 230 -20.26 -12.12 -19.40
CA HIS A 230 -19.88 -12.31 -20.81
C HIS A 230 -21.03 -12.08 -21.80
N LEU A 231 -22.28 -12.30 -21.40
CA LEU A 231 -23.44 -12.08 -22.27
C LEU A 231 -23.79 -10.58 -22.37
N LEU A 232 -23.51 -9.81 -21.33
CA LEU A 232 -23.68 -8.35 -21.33
C LEU A 232 -22.63 -7.64 -22.20
N LEU A 233 -21.41 -8.17 -22.28
CA LEU A 233 -20.34 -7.64 -23.15
C LEU A 233 -20.60 -7.92 -24.65
N LEU A 234 -21.24 -9.05 -24.98
CA LEU A 234 -21.66 -9.35 -26.36
C LEU A 234 -22.88 -8.53 -26.81
N ALA A 235 -23.82 -8.20 -25.91
CA ALA A 235 -24.95 -7.35 -26.26
C ALA A 235 -24.54 -5.89 -26.55
N LEU A 236 -23.55 -5.36 -25.83
CA LEU A 236 -23.02 -4.01 -26.02
C LEU A 236 -22.21 -3.85 -27.32
N THR A 237 -21.52 -4.90 -27.78
CA THR A 237 -20.78 -4.86 -29.06
C THR A 237 -21.69 -4.93 -30.29
N VAL A 238 -22.86 -5.56 -30.20
CA VAL A 238 -23.82 -5.59 -31.34
C VAL A 238 -24.56 -4.25 -31.50
N LEU A 239 -24.78 -3.52 -30.39
CA LEU A 239 -25.51 -2.24 -30.44
C LEU A 239 -24.69 -1.09 -31.05
N THR A 240 -23.36 -1.14 -30.98
CA THR A 240 -22.48 -0.12 -31.58
C THR A 240 -22.21 -0.32 -33.07
N LEU A 241 -22.50 -1.52 -33.61
CA LEU A 241 -22.34 -1.80 -35.05
C LEU A 241 -23.60 -1.48 -35.88
N THR A 242 -24.72 -1.09 -35.27
CA THR A 242 -26.01 -0.90 -35.97
C THR A 242 -26.54 0.54 -35.97
N GLN A 243 -25.74 1.52 -35.53
CA GLN A 243 -26.01 2.96 -35.69
C GLN A 243 -24.94 3.60 -36.57
#